data_AF-A0A5D4HKQ6-F1
#
_entry.id   AF-A0A5D4HKQ6-F1
#
_cell.length_a   1.000
_cell.length_b   1.000
_cell.length_c   1.000
_cell.angle_alpha   90.00
_cell.angle_beta   90.00
_cell.angle_gamma   90.00
#
_symmetry.space_group_name_H-M   'P 1'
#
loop_
_entity.id
_entity.type
_entity.pdbx_description
1 polymer ?
#
loop_
_entity_poly.entity_id
_entity_poly.type
_entity_poly.pdbx_seq_one_letter_code
_entity_poly.pdbx_strand_id
1 'polypeptide(L)'
;MTTKTHETTPVLAIPAARAATAAGAALTLGSTFLAWTWTAKFPGDLTVTGYPGGLQVLTLIGAALTLLLTLSGYGIKGLRWLTPGGTNSPVRLAALGLLGTMGFTVGAISVELGGVVNLEPGAWIGLVGAIITVVASLGLPHDQDITDTTN
;
A
#
# COMPACT_ATOMS: atom_id res chain seq x y z
N MET A 1 17.05 -15.65 33.77
CA MET A 1 15.76 -15.98 33.13
C MET A 1 15.45 -14.80 32.23
N THR A 2 15.57 -14.94 30.90
CA THR A 2 15.46 -13.81 29.97
C THR A 2 13.99 -13.61 29.61
N THR A 3 13.40 -12.49 30.04
CA THR A 3 12.02 -12.15 29.67
C THR A 3 12.05 -11.47 28.31
N LYS A 4 11.40 -12.06 27.30
CA LYS A 4 11.13 -11.39 26.03
C LYS A 4 9.89 -10.54 26.18
N THR A 5 10.00 -9.24 25.95
CA THR A 5 8.88 -8.30 25.99
C THR A 5 8.61 -7.84 24.56
N HIS A 6 7.41 -8.01 24.02
CA HIS A 6 7.10 -7.56 22.66
C HIS A 6 6.79 -6.06 22.65
N GLU A 7 7.45 -5.28 21.78
CA GLU A 7 7.10 -3.87 21.59
C GLU A 7 5.81 -3.78 20.79
N THR A 8 4.73 -3.32 21.42
CA THR A 8 3.42 -3.20 20.76
C THR A 8 3.05 -1.76 20.43
N THR A 9 3.91 -0.80 20.79
CA THR A 9 3.66 0.64 20.62
C THR A 9 3.61 1.00 19.13
N PRO A 10 2.52 1.58 18.62
CA PRO A 10 2.45 2.06 17.24
C PRO A 10 3.27 3.35 17.06
N VAL A 11 3.69 3.65 15.83
CA VAL A 11 4.41 4.90 15.51
C VAL A 11 3.47 6.10 15.60
N LEU A 12 2.23 5.93 15.13
CA LEU A 12 1.18 6.95 15.16
C LEU A 12 -0.07 6.39 15.86
N ALA A 13 -0.66 7.17 16.77
CA ALA A 13 -1.91 6.78 17.41
C ALA A 13 -3.10 7.00 16.47
N ILE A 14 -3.35 6.04 15.56
CA ILE A 14 -4.42 6.11 14.57
C ILE A 14 -5.54 5.14 14.95
N PRO A 15 -6.76 5.61 15.26
CA PRO A 15 -7.89 4.73 15.50
C PRO A 15 -8.20 3.95 14.22
N ALA A 16 -8.52 2.66 14.37
CA ALA A 16 -8.83 1.77 13.25
C ALA A 16 -7.74 1.70 12.15
N ALA A 17 -6.45 1.85 12.53
CA ALA A 17 -5.30 1.83 11.63
C ALA A 17 -5.33 0.68 10.60
N ARG A 18 -5.66 -0.55 11.03
CA ARG A 18 -5.75 -1.71 10.13
C ARG A 18 -6.86 -1.56 9.08
N ALA A 19 -8.02 -1.05 9.47
CA ALA A 19 -9.14 -0.83 8.55
C ALA A 19 -8.82 0.29 7.56
N ALA A 20 -8.21 1.39 8.02
CA ALA A 20 -7.77 2.48 7.15
C ALA A 20 -6.67 2.02 6.17
N THR A 21 -5.73 1.18 6.62
CA THR A 21 -4.70 0.58 5.76
C THR A 21 -5.33 -0.26 4.64
N ALA A 22 -6.29 -1.13 5.00
CA ALA A 22 -7.02 -1.96 4.05
C ALA A 22 -7.86 -1.11 3.08
N ALA A 23 -8.54 -0.07 3.57
CA ALA A 23 -9.32 0.84 2.75
C ALA A 23 -8.45 1.59 1.73
N GLY A 24 -7.30 2.13 2.14
CA GLY A 24 -6.36 2.78 1.22
C GLY A 24 -5.84 1.81 0.15
N ALA A 25 -5.52 0.57 0.54
CA ALA A 25 -5.02 -0.45 -0.39
C ALA A 25 -6.12 -0.86 -1.39
N ALA A 26 -7.36 -0.98 -0.92
CA ALA A 26 -8.52 -1.27 -1.76
C ALA A 26 -8.86 -0.12 -2.71
N LEU A 27 -8.76 1.14 -2.27
CA LEU A 27 -8.90 2.32 -3.14
C LEU A 27 -7.85 2.32 -4.24
N THR A 28 -6.59 2.06 -3.87
CA THR A 28 -5.48 1.99 -4.84
C THR A 28 -5.69 0.85 -5.84
N LEU A 29 -6.13 -0.32 -5.37
CA LEU A 29 -6.48 -1.46 -6.22
C LEU A 29 -7.62 -1.12 -7.17
N GLY A 30 -8.70 -0.50 -6.69
CA GLY A 30 -9.81 -0.07 -7.54
C GLY A 30 -9.38 0.94 -8.59
N SER A 31 -8.45 1.84 -8.23
CA SER A 31 -7.94 2.88 -9.12
C SER A 31 -7.23 2.34 -10.37
N THR A 32 -6.67 1.13 -10.32
CA THR A 32 -5.96 0.54 -11.47
C THR A 32 -6.90 0.19 -12.62
N PHE A 33 -8.21 0.13 -12.34
CA PHE A 33 -9.24 -0.08 -13.35
C PHE A 33 -9.81 1.24 -13.89
N LEU A 34 -9.26 2.40 -13.49
CA LEU A 34 -9.66 3.71 -14.00
C LEU A 34 -8.56 4.27 -14.90
N ALA A 35 -8.92 5.15 -15.83
CA ALA A 35 -7.94 5.90 -16.62
C ALA A 35 -7.01 6.73 -15.72
N TRP A 36 -5.70 6.70 -16.02
CA TRP A 36 -4.67 7.47 -15.31
C TRP A 36 -4.13 8.64 -16.14
N THR A 37 -4.33 8.58 -17.45
CA THR A 37 -3.99 9.63 -18.41
C THR A 37 -5.13 9.82 -19.38
N TRP A 38 -5.34 11.03 -19.90
CA TRP A 38 -6.34 11.29 -20.93
C TRP A 38 -5.83 11.01 -22.36
N THR A 39 -4.51 10.85 -22.53
CA THR A 39 -3.86 10.64 -23.82
C THR A 39 -3.08 9.33 -23.86
N ALA A 40 -3.12 8.64 -25.00
CA ALA A 40 -2.40 7.38 -25.24
C ALA A 40 -0.90 7.57 -25.51
N LYS A 41 -0.39 8.81 -25.42
CA LYS A 41 1.04 9.12 -25.65
C LYS A 41 1.95 8.54 -24.57
N PHE A 42 1.43 8.29 -23.37
CA PHE A 42 2.20 7.68 -22.30
C PHE A 42 2.46 6.19 -22.61
N PRO A 43 3.70 5.68 -22.43
CA PRO A 43 4.02 4.28 -22.69
C PRO A 43 3.09 3.31 -21.94
N GLY A 44 2.53 2.35 -22.68
CA GLY A 44 1.64 1.33 -22.13
C GLY A 44 0.18 1.73 -22.02
N ASP A 45 -0.23 2.86 -22.62
CA ASP A 45 -1.60 3.38 -22.76
C ASP A 45 -2.49 3.19 -21.53
N LEU A 46 -2.54 4.23 -20.69
CA LEU A 46 -3.29 4.22 -19.43
C LEU A 46 -4.63 4.95 -19.52
N THR A 47 -5.18 5.09 -20.74
CA THR A 47 -6.45 5.78 -20.98
C THR A 47 -7.68 4.89 -20.81
N VAL A 48 -7.50 3.57 -20.78
CA VAL A 48 -8.60 2.60 -20.84
C VAL A 48 -9.08 2.20 -19.46
N THR A 49 -10.34 2.53 -19.15
CA THR A 49 -11.03 2.05 -17.94
C THR A 49 -11.33 0.55 -18.07
N GLY A 50 -11.10 -0.21 -17.01
CA GLY A 50 -11.37 -1.65 -16.92
C GLY A 50 -10.26 -2.55 -17.47
N TYR A 51 -9.26 -1.99 -18.16
CA TYR A 51 -8.15 -2.74 -18.74
C TYR A 51 -6.81 -2.16 -18.28
N PRO A 52 -6.27 -2.62 -17.13
CA PRO A 52 -5.04 -2.08 -16.58
C PRO A 52 -3.84 -2.31 -17.51
N GLY A 53 -3.17 -1.23 -17.91
CA GLY A 53 -1.92 -1.24 -18.68
C GLY A 53 -0.66 -1.42 -17.81
N GLY A 54 0.52 -1.26 -18.42
CA GLY A 54 1.82 -1.66 -17.83
C GLY A 54 2.04 -1.28 -16.35
N LEU A 55 2.09 0.02 -16.04
CA LEU A 55 2.29 0.49 -14.65
C LEU A 55 1.07 0.26 -13.74
N GLN A 56 -0.14 0.20 -14.31
CA GLN A 56 -1.35 -0.15 -13.58
C GLN A 56 -1.30 -1.59 -13.06
N VAL A 57 -0.71 -2.54 -13.81
CA VAL A 57 -0.55 -3.93 -13.37
C VAL A 57 0.43 -4.05 -12.19
N LEU A 58 1.55 -3.34 -12.21
CA LEU A 58 2.49 -3.33 -11.07
C LEU A 58 1.83 -2.80 -9.80
N THR A 59 1.06 -1.72 -9.96
CA THR A 59 0.30 -1.13 -8.85
C THR A 59 -0.83 -2.05 -8.38
N LEU A 60 -1.50 -2.75 -9.30
CA LEU A 60 -2.55 -3.72 -8.98
C LEU A 60 -2.00 -4.84 -8.10
N ILE A 61 -0.85 -5.41 -8.49
CA ILE A 61 -0.17 -6.47 -7.73
C ILE A 61 0.29 -5.93 -6.37
N GLY A 62 0.93 -4.77 -6.32
CA GLY A 62 1.37 -4.15 -5.07
C GLY A 62 0.22 -3.86 -4.10
N ALA A 63 -0.89 -3.34 -4.62
CA ALA A 63 -2.10 -3.05 -3.84
C ALA A 63 -2.78 -4.33 -3.35
N ALA A 64 -2.91 -5.34 -4.22
CA ALA A 64 -3.46 -6.64 -3.86
C ALA A 64 -2.63 -7.34 -2.77
N LEU A 65 -1.31 -7.37 -2.92
CA LEU A 65 -0.40 -7.93 -1.91
C LEU A 65 -0.53 -7.18 -0.59
N THR A 66 -0.50 -5.85 -0.61
CA THR A 66 -0.64 -5.04 0.61
C THR A 66 -1.98 -5.28 1.29
N LEU A 67 -3.07 -5.38 0.52
CA LEU A 67 -4.40 -5.67 1.02
C LEU A 67 -4.47 -7.08 1.65
N LEU A 68 -3.98 -8.11 0.96
CA LEU A 68 -3.96 -9.48 1.46
C LEU A 68 -3.13 -9.61 2.75
N LEU A 69 -1.96 -8.99 2.81
CA LEU A 69 -1.14 -8.93 4.02
C LEU A 69 -1.87 -8.21 5.15
N THR A 70 -2.54 -7.09 4.87
CA THR A 70 -3.31 -6.37 5.90
C THR A 70 -4.45 -7.22 6.44
N LEU A 71 -5.16 -7.92 5.54
CA LEU A 71 -6.28 -8.81 5.87
C LEU A 71 -5.85 -10.04 6.66
N SER A 72 -4.64 -10.54 6.44
CA SER A 72 -4.11 -11.67 7.20
C SER A 72 -4.09 -11.43 8.72
N GLY A 73 -3.93 -10.17 9.15
CA GLY A 73 -3.96 -9.82 10.58
C GLY A 73 -5.31 -9.64 11.22
N TYR A 74 -6.39 -9.85 10.47
CA TYR A 74 -7.69 -10.16 11.08
C TYR A 74 -7.82 -11.65 11.46
N GLY A 75 -6.82 -12.49 11.18
CA GLY A 75 -6.86 -13.91 11.52
C GLY A 75 -7.78 -14.74 10.62
N ILE A 76 -8.04 -14.29 9.40
CA ILE A 76 -8.87 -15.01 8.42
C ILE A 76 -8.22 -16.36 8.10
N LYS A 77 -8.99 -17.46 8.22
CA LYS A 77 -8.52 -18.81 7.91
C LYS A 77 -8.01 -18.87 6.46
N GLY A 78 -6.80 -19.38 6.27
CA GLY A 78 -6.11 -19.46 4.97
C GLY A 78 -5.09 -18.34 4.72
N LEU A 79 -5.36 -17.11 5.20
CA LEU A 79 -4.43 -15.98 4.99
C LEU A 79 -3.28 -15.94 6.01
N ARG A 80 -3.40 -16.65 7.14
CA ARG A 80 -2.38 -16.66 8.21
C ARG A 80 -1.01 -17.15 7.72
N TRP A 81 -0.97 -17.97 6.67
CA TRP A 81 0.29 -18.43 6.07
C TRP A 81 1.09 -17.31 5.38
N LEU A 82 0.45 -16.19 5.01
CA LEU A 82 1.15 -15.06 4.40
C LEU A 82 2.05 -14.31 5.40
N THR A 83 1.81 -14.44 6.70
CA THR A 83 2.53 -13.68 7.74
C THR A 83 3.07 -14.59 8.85
N PRO A 84 4.01 -15.51 8.54
CA PRO A 84 4.53 -16.46 9.52
C PRO A 84 5.41 -15.80 10.59
N GLY A 85 6.06 -14.67 10.27
CA GLY A 85 7.03 -13.99 11.14
C GLY A 85 6.52 -12.70 11.81
N GLY A 86 5.22 -12.42 11.75
CA GLY A 86 4.63 -11.16 12.23
C GLY A 86 3.71 -10.53 11.20
N THR A 87 2.65 -9.87 11.65
CA THR A 87 1.51 -9.50 10.79
C THR A 87 1.48 -8.03 10.37
N ASN A 88 2.36 -7.20 10.90
CA ASN A 88 2.37 -5.76 10.68
C ASN A 88 3.61 -5.30 9.90
N SER A 89 4.77 -5.90 10.14
CA SER A 89 6.02 -5.54 9.46
C SER A 89 5.95 -5.75 7.93
N PRO A 90 5.43 -6.88 7.42
CA PRO A 90 5.25 -7.07 5.97
C PRO A 90 4.27 -6.06 5.36
N VAL A 91 3.24 -5.67 6.10
CA VAL A 91 2.24 -4.67 5.65
C VAL A 91 2.89 -3.32 5.44
N ARG A 92 3.73 -2.86 6.37
CA ARG A 92 4.44 -1.58 6.24
C ARG A 92 5.41 -1.56 5.07
N LEU A 93 6.16 -2.65 4.87
CA LEU A 93 7.08 -2.77 3.74
C LEU A 93 6.31 -2.74 2.41
N ALA A 94 5.22 -3.51 2.31
CA ALA A 94 4.38 -3.55 1.11
C ALA A 94 3.71 -2.19 0.85
N ALA A 95 3.22 -1.50 1.89
CA ALA A 95 2.66 -0.17 1.79
C ALA A 95 3.67 0.85 1.26
N LEU A 96 4.92 0.83 1.74
CA LEU A 96 5.97 1.70 1.23
C LEU A 96 6.31 1.39 -0.23
N GLY A 97 6.37 0.11 -0.61
CA GLY A 97 6.53 -0.31 -2.01
C GLY A 97 5.38 0.15 -2.91
N LEU A 98 4.14 0.08 -2.42
CA LEU A 98 2.96 0.57 -3.11
C LEU A 98 3.01 2.08 -3.34
N LEU A 99 3.34 2.86 -2.31
CA LEU A 99 3.52 4.30 -2.42
C LEU A 99 4.69 4.66 -3.35
N GLY A 100 5.81 3.92 -3.28
CA GLY A 100 6.93 4.10 -4.18
C GLY A 100 6.55 3.85 -5.64
N THR A 101 5.78 2.81 -5.92
CA THR A 101 5.30 2.46 -7.27
C THR A 101 4.34 3.53 -7.80
N MET A 102 3.41 3.98 -6.96
CA MET A 102 2.43 5.00 -7.34
C MET A 102 3.09 6.38 -7.52
N GLY A 103 4.00 6.76 -6.62
CA GLY A 103 4.78 7.99 -6.72
C GLY A 103 5.67 8.01 -7.96
N PHE A 104 6.34 6.90 -8.28
CA PHE A 104 7.07 6.74 -9.54
C PHE A 104 6.15 6.90 -10.74
N THR A 105 4.98 6.26 -10.74
CA THR A 105 4.03 6.34 -11.86
C THR A 105 3.54 7.77 -12.08
N VAL A 106 3.09 8.45 -11.02
CA VAL A 106 2.65 9.86 -11.11
C VAL A 106 3.78 10.77 -11.58
N GLY A 107 5.00 10.55 -11.08
CA GLY A 107 6.19 11.28 -11.52
C GLY A 107 6.51 11.05 -13.00
N ALA A 108 6.49 9.80 -13.45
CA ALA A 108 6.72 9.43 -14.84
C ALA A 108 5.67 10.05 -15.77
N ILE A 109 4.38 9.96 -15.43
CA ILE A 109 3.31 10.60 -16.21
C ILE A 109 3.55 12.12 -16.29
N SER A 110 3.90 12.75 -15.16
CA SER A 110 4.10 14.20 -15.10
C SER A 110 5.31 14.64 -15.93
N VAL A 111 6.39 13.87 -15.94
CA VAL A 111 7.59 14.18 -16.74
C VAL A 111 7.32 13.95 -18.24
N GLU A 112 6.75 12.81 -18.60
CA GLU A 112 6.56 12.41 -20.00
C GLU A 112 5.45 13.20 -20.70
N LEU A 113 4.38 13.57 -20.00
CA LEU A 113 3.26 14.32 -20.58
C LEU A 113 3.33 15.84 -20.30
N GLY A 114 4.35 16.31 -19.60
CA GLY A 114 4.58 17.74 -19.38
C GLY A 114 3.72 18.36 -18.27
N GLY A 115 3.34 17.57 -17.26
CA GLY A 115 2.80 18.08 -16.00
C GLY A 115 1.73 17.20 -15.37
N VAL A 116 1.48 17.43 -14.07
CA VAL A 116 0.43 16.77 -13.27
C VAL A 116 -0.99 17.02 -13.80
N VAL A 117 -1.19 18.02 -14.65
CA VAL A 117 -2.48 18.32 -15.30
C VAL A 117 -2.96 17.18 -16.21
N ASN A 118 -2.04 16.30 -16.63
CA ASN A 118 -2.36 15.14 -17.46
C ASN A 118 -2.84 13.93 -16.66
N LEU A 119 -2.84 14.01 -15.32
CA LEU A 119 -3.32 12.95 -14.45
C LEU A 119 -4.85 12.95 -14.44
N GLU A 120 -5.41 11.82 -14.84
CA GLU A 120 -6.85 11.57 -14.74
C GLU A 120 -7.24 11.17 -13.30
N PRO A 121 -8.54 11.18 -12.96
CA PRO A 121 -9.02 10.86 -11.62
C PRO A 121 -8.51 9.52 -11.08
N GLY A 122 -8.30 8.50 -11.93
CA GLY A 122 -7.75 7.21 -11.52
C GLY A 122 -6.35 7.34 -10.90
N ALA A 123 -5.47 8.16 -11.46
CA ALA A 123 -4.13 8.36 -10.92
C ALA A 123 -4.17 9.07 -9.56
N TRP A 124 -5.06 10.06 -9.40
CA TRP A 124 -5.24 10.75 -8.12
C TRP A 124 -5.82 9.84 -7.03
N ILE A 125 -6.84 9.05 -7.36
CA ILE A 125 -7.43 8.08 -6.43
C ILE A 125 -6.38 7.06 -6.00
N GLY A 126 -5.56 6.57 -6.94
CA GLY A 126 -4.46 5.64 -6.65
C GLY A 126 -3.41 6.24 -5.72
N LEU A 127 -2.97 7.46 -5.99
CA LEU A 127 -1.98 8.17 -5.17
C LEU A 127 -2.50 8.43 -3.75
N VAL A 128 -3.70 8.97 -3.62
CA VAL A 128 -4.32 9.23 -2.32
C VAL A 128 -4.53 7.93 -1.55
N GLY A 129 -5.00 6.87 -2.22
CA GLY A 129 -5.13 5.54 -1.63
C GLY A 129 -3.81 5.02 -1.07
N ALA A 130 -2.72 5.10 -1.83
CA ALA A 130 -1.40 4.63 -1.43
C ALA A 130 -0.85 5.44 -0.23
N ILE A 131 -1.08 6.76 -0.21
CA ILE A 131 -0.71 7.62 0.93
C ILE A 131 -1.48 7.21 2.18
N ILE A 132 -2.81 7.01 2.07
CA ILE A 132 -3.65 6.53 3.18
C ILE A 132 -3.11 5.19 3.70
N THR A 133 -2.78 4.25 2.81
CA THR A 133 -2.23 2.95 3.18
C THR A 133 -0.96 3.08 4.00
N VAL A 134 0.01 3.88 3.54
CA VAL A 134 1.27 4.07 4.27
C VAL A 134 1.03 4.73 5.62
N VAL A 135 0.34 5.88 5.65
CA VAL A 135 0.11 6.63 6.88
C VAL A 135 -0.64 5.78 7.91
N ALA A 136 -1.69 5.07 7.49
CA ALA A 136 -2.44 4.19 8.39
C ALA A 136 -1.60 2.99 8.87
N SER A 137 -0.71 2.43 8.03
CA SER A 137 0.13 1.29 8.41
C SER A 137 1.13 1.62 9.52
N LEU A 138 1.51 2.89 9.65
CA LEU A 138 2.34 3.38 10.77
C LEU A 138 1.60 3.34 12.11
N GLY A 139 0.26 3.28 12.09
CA GLY A 139 -0.55 3.06 13.28
C GLY A 139 -0.72 1.60 13.69
N LEU A 140 -0.18 0.64 12.94
CA LEU A 140 -0.14 -0.76 13.34
C LEU A 140 0.91 -0.99 14.44
N PRO A 141 0.74 -1.96 15.35
CA PRO A 141 1.78 -2.36 16.31
C PRO A 141 3.07 -2.86 15.62
N HIS A 142 4.20 -2.79 16.32
CA HIS A 142 5.43 -3.45 15.88
C HIS A 142 5.38 -4.96 16.16
N ASP A 143 6.11 -5.75 15.37
CA ASP A 143 6.23 -7.20 15.56
C ASP A 143 7.60 -7.59 16.16
N GLN A 144 8.30 -6.66 16.83
CA GLN A 144 9.66 -6.89 17.32
C GLN A 144 9.67 -7.33 18.79
N ASP A 145 10.47 -8.36 19.09
CA ASP A 145 10.77 -8.80 20.46
C ASP A 145 11.87 -7.88 21.04
N ILE A 146 11.59 -7.16 22.11
CA ILE A 146 12.61 -6.48 22.91
C ILE A 146 13.17 -7.49 23.91
N THR A 147 14.49 -7.66 23.94
CA THR A 147 15.14 -8.43 25.00
C THR A 147 15.38 -7.49 26.17
N ASP A 148 14.67 -7.70 27.29
CA ASP A 148 14.91 -6.93 28.51
C ASP A 148 16.10 -7.54 29.25
N THR A 149 17.28 -6.94 29.12
CA THR A 149 18.44 -7.29 29.95
C THR A 149 18.29 -6.62 31.31
N THR A 150 17.60 -7.30 32.22
CA THR A 150 17.63 -6.98 33.65
C THR A 150 19.03 -7.31 34.19
N ASN A 151 19.76 -6.28 34.63
CA ASN A 151 20.95 -6.41 35.47
C ASN A 151 20.54 -6.44 36.94
#